data_AF-V7BQN9-F1
#
_entry.id   AF-V7BQN9-F1
#
_cell.length_a   1.000
_cell.length_b   1.000
_cell.length_c   1.000
_cell.angle_alpha   90.00
_cell.angle_beta   90.00
_cell.angle_gamma   90.00
#
_symmetry.space_group_name_H-M   'P 1'
#
loop_
_entity.id
_entity.type
_entity.pdbx_description
1 polymer ?
#
loop_
_entity_poly.entity_id
_entity_poly.type
_entity_poly.pdbx_seq_one_letter_code
_entity_poly.pdbx_strand_id
1 'polypeptide(L)'
;MEHEDEDWLCVTIEENDCSTQRMSRKRNYDDNTREFKSKNLEVERRRREKLSRRLLMLRSINPFITNMNRGTIIVDAITYIEKLQDEVQSLSQQLHQMEATSEETAETKIDEIEAVEDMKNWGIQAEVIVAQIDENKLWVKIIIEKKRGSFSKLMETLNYFGIELIDTNLTTTKGAFLITSCIQVKDGERLQINQIKNLLQDIINDM
;
A
#
# COMPACT_ATOMS: atom_id res chain seq x y z
N MET A 1 19.27 -21.81 -22.10
CA MET A 1 19.40 -23.00 -21.24
C MET A 1 20.02 -22.51 -19.94
N GLU A 2 19.24 -21.89 -19.05
CA GLU A 2 18.23 -22.54 -18.19
C GLU A 2 18.93 -23.58 -17.28
N HIS A 3 18.89 -23.51 -15.95
CA HIS A 3 17.78 -23.18 -15.07
C HIS A 3 18.19 -22.30 -13.87
N GLU A 4 17.22 -21.50 -13.46
CA GLU A 4 17.05 -20.92 -12.14
C GLU A 4 16.77 -22.02 -11.11
N ASP A 5 17.34 -21.91 -9.92
CA ASP A 5 16.79 -22.55 -8.72
C ASP A 5 16.63 -21.46 -7.65
N GLU A 6 15.48 -20.78 -7.76
CA GLU A 6 14.84 -20.01 -6.71
C GLU A 6 14.49 -20.96 -5.55
N ASP A 7 15.40 -21.10 -4.59
CA ASP A 7 15.14 -21.81 -3.34
C ASP A 7 14.25 -20.95 -2.42
N TRP A 8 12.97 -20.93 -2.77
CA TRP A 8 11.87 -20.52 -1.91
C TRP A 8 11.91 -21.37 -0.64
N LEU A 9 12.41 -20.79 0.45
CA LEU A 9 12.53 -21.48 1.73
C LEU A 9 11.13 -21.80 2.28
N CYS A 10 10.70 -23.03 2.03
CA CYS A 10 9.48 -23.63 2.53
C CYS A 10 9.43 -23.50 4.07
N VAL A 11 8.42 -22.79 4.56
CA VAL A 11 8.05 -22.78 5.98
C VAL A 11 7.43 -24.14 6.29
N THR A 12 8.24 -25.12 6.65
CA THR A 12 7.72 -26.33 7.29
C THR A 12 7.50 -26.05 8.77
N ILE A 13 6.23 -25.85 9.12
CA ILE A 13 5.74 -26.08 10.47
C ILE A 13 5.81 -27.60 10.68
N GLU A 14 6.93 -28.09 11.20
CA GLU A 14 6.98 -29.46 11.71
C GLU A 14 6.28 -29.48 13.08
N GLU A 15 5.05 -29.99 13.06
CA GLU A 15 4.32 -30.48 14.22
C GLU A 15 5.13 -31.62 14.87
N ASN A 16 5.48 -31.42 16.14
CA ASN A 16 6.28 -32.36 16.91
C ASN A 16 5.36 -33.43 17.51
N ASP A 17 5.17 -34.53 16.78
CA ASP A 17 4.38 -35.66 17.25
C ASP A 17 5.25 -36.63 18.09
N CYS A 18 5.06 -36.58 19.41
CA CYS A 18 5.79 -37.40 20.37
C CYS A 18 5.07 -38.75 20.56
N SER A 19 5.34 -39.73 19.70
CA SER A 19 4.85 -41.09 19.89
C SER A 19 5.88 -41.96 20.65
N THR A 20 5.50 -42.29 21.89
CA THR A 20 6.23 -43.21 22.78
C THR A 20 6.00 -44.65 22.30
N GLN A 21 6.99 -45.29 21.69
CA GLN A 21 6.93 -46.74 21.42
C GLN A 21 8.12 -47.46 22.07
N ARG A 22 7.82 -48.15 23.18
CA ARG A 22 8.72 -49.09 23.86
C ARG A 22 8.85 -50.35 23.02
N MET A 23 10.05 -50.68 22.54
CA MET A 23 10.36 -52.02 22.00
C MET A 23 11.76 -52.51 22.39
N SER A 24 11.75 -53.66 23.06
CA SER A 24 12.74 -54.72 23.28
C SER A 24 14.23 -54.51 22.98
N ARG A 25 15.04 -54.77 24.02
CA ARG A 25 16.50 -54.90 24.02
C ARG A 25 16.95 -56.06 23.12
N LYS A 26 17.70 -55.77 22.05
CA LYS A 26 18.62 -56.74 21.42
C LYS A 26 20.00 -56.10 21.29
N ARG A 27 20.93 -56.57 22.13
CA ARG A 27 22.35 -56.15 22.12
C ARG A 27 23.05 -56.90 20.99
N ASN A 28 23.53 -56.17 19.99
CA ASN A 28 24.63 -56.55 19.11
C ASN A 28 25.60 -55.37 19.11
N TYR A 29 26.81 -55.61 19.58
CA TYR A 29 27.90 -54.64 19.70
C TYR A 29 28.94 -55.01 18.64
N ASP A 30 29.06 -54.16 17.62
CA ASP A 30 30.03 -54.22 16.54
C ASP A 30 29.95 -52.87 15.79
N ASP A 31 30.97 -52.17 15.34
CA ASP A 31 32.33 -51.92 15.80
C ASP A 31 32.74 -50.60 15.08
N ASN A 32 33.36 -49.67 15.81
CA ASN A 32 34.22 -48.57 15.32
C ASN A 32 33.76 -47.55 14.24
N THR A 33 32.73 -46.70 14.48
CA THR A 33 32.67 -45.29 13.95
C THR A 33 31.51 -44.41 14.46
N ARG A 34 30.76 -44.82 15.48
CA ARG A 34 29.63 -44.01 15.95
C ARG A 34 30.08 -43.07 17.05
N GLU A 35 30.32 -41.80 16.70
CA GLU A 35 30.20 -40.71 17.67
C GLU A 35 28.90 -40.95 18.46
N PHE A 36 29.00 -41.17 19.76
CA PHE A 36 27.83 -41.28 20.63
C PHE A 36 27.16 -39.90 20.74
N LYS A 37 26.51 -39.45 19.67
CA LYS A 37 25.58 -38.33 19.69
C LYS A 37 24.32 -38.85 20.37
N SER A 38 24.19 -38.57 21.66
CA SER A 38 22.91 -38.78 22.34
C SER A 38 21.84 -38.04 21.53
N LYS A 39 20.62 -38.61 21.40
CA LYS A 39 19.51 -37.95 20.68
C LYS A 39 19.27 -36.51 21.17
N ASN A 40 19.59 -36.27 22.44
CA ASN A 40 19.52 -34.95 23.08
C ASN A 40 20.48 -33.92 22.45
N LEU A 41 21.68 -34.33 22.03
CA LEU A 41 22.70 -33.44 21.45
C LEU A 41 22.25 -32.91 20.07
N GLU A 42 21.68 -33.78 19.25
CA GLU A 42 21.13 -33.40 17.94
C GLU A 42 19.91 -32.49 18.08
N VAL A 43 19.02 -32.80 19.04
CA VAL A 43 17.86 -31.94 19.36
C VAL A 43 18.32 -30.55 19.82
N GLU A 44 19.31 -30.46 20.71
CA GLU A 44 19.84 -29.18 21.18
C GLU A 44 20.54 -28.40 20.06
N ARG A 45 21.25 -29.09 19.17
CA ARG A 45 21.85 -28.48 17.99
C ARG A 45 20.79 -27.84 17.10
N ARG A 46 19.73 -28.57 16.75
CA ARG A 46 18.60 -28.02 15.97
C ARG A 46 17.92 -26.85 16.66
N ARG A 47 17.76 -26.91 17.99
CA ARG A 47 17.22 -25.79 18.78
C ARG A 47 18.07 -24.52 18.61
N ARG A 48 19.40 -24.64 18.67
CA ARG A 48 20.33 -23.51 18.49
C ARG A 48 20.37 -22.98 17.05
N GLU A 49 20.30 -23.86 16.06
CA GLU A 49 20.21 -23.47 14.65
C GLU A 49 18.91 -22.69 14.38
N LYS A 50 17.77 -23.19 14.88
CA LYS A 50 16.46 -22.51 14.77
C LYS A 50 16.48 -21.12 15.40
N LEU A 51 17.05 -20.99 16.60
CA LEU A 51 17.18 -19.69 17.27
C LEU A 51 18.08 -18.72 16.48
N SER A 52 19.19 -19.23 15.93
CA SER A 52 20.14 -18.42 15.15
C SER A 52 19.52 -17.95 13.83
N ARG A 53 18.76 -18.80 13.14
CA ARG A 53 18.01 -18.43 11.93
C ARG A 53 17.00 -17.31 12.21
N ARG A 54 16.21 -17.45 13.28
CA ARG A 54 15.23 -16.42 13.67
C ARG A 54 15.88 -15.09 14.02
N LEU A 55 17.05 -15.11 14.68
CA LEU A 55 17.79 -13.89 15.01
C LEU A 55 18.30 -13.18 13.74
N LEU A 56 18.78 -13.92 12.74
CA LEU A 56 19.19 -13.35 11.46
C LEU A 56 18.01 -12.83 10.64
N MET A 57 16.86 -13.49 10.71
CA MET A 57 15.62 -13.01 10.09
C MET A 57 15.12 -11.72 10.75
N LEU A 58 15.15 -11.65 12.09
CA LEU A 58 14.85 -10.41 12.81
C LEU A 58 15.81 -9.29 12.35
N ARG A 59 17.08 -9.64 12.10
CA ARG A 59 18.06 -8.69 11.59
C ARG A 59 17.69 -8.16 10.21
N SER A 60 17.32 -9.01 9.27
CA SER A 60 17.04 -8.60 7.89
C SER A 60 15.85 -7.64 7.77
N ILE A 61 14.92 -7.70 8.72
CA ILE A 61 13.70 -6.87 8.70
C ILE A 61 13.93 -5.50 9.35
N ASN A 62 14.91 -5.39 10.26
CA ASN A 62 15.14 -4.16 11.02
C ASN A 62 16.12 -3.22 10.29
N PRO A 63 15.69 -2.00 9.92
CA PRO A 63 16.51 -1.04 9.17
C PRO A 63 17.61 -0.36 10.00
N PHE A 64 17.59 -0.45 11.34
CA PHE A 64 18.47 0.32 12.23
C PHE A 64 19.63 -0.46 12.84
N ILE A 65 19.91 -1.68 12.35
CA ILE A 65 20.91 -2.53 13.01
C ILE A 65 22.33 -2.04 12.75
N THR A 66 22.92 -1.48 13.80
CA THR A 66 24.27 -0.92 13.78
C THR A 66 25.35 -1.98 14.02
N ASN A 67 25.00 -3.08 14.72
CA ASN A 67 25.96 -4.10 15.14
C ASN A 67 25.40 -5.52 15.11
N MET A 68 26.28 -6.47 14.82
CA MET A 68 25.96 -7.90 14.66
C MET A 68 25.82 -8.71 15.95
N ASN A 69 26.02 -8.06 17.10
CA ASN A 69 25.97 -8.75 18.38
C ASN A 69 24.54 -9.18 18.68
N ARG A 70 24.38 -10.40 19.23
CA ARG A 70 23.03 -10.95 19.49
C ARG A 70 22.18 -10.06 20.39
N GLY A 71 22.81 -9.40 21.36
CA GLY A 71 22.14 -8.46 22.25
C GLY A 71 21.72 -7.17 21.54
N THR A 72 22.60 -6.60 20.69
CA THR A 72 22.31 -5.35 19.97
C THR A 72 21.17 -5.55 18.97
N ILE A 73 21.11 -6.69 18.27
CA ILE A 73 20.00 -7.02 17.37
C ILE A 73 18.64 -6.98 18.09
N ILE A 74 18.57 -7.44 19.35
CA ILE A 74 17.33 -7.43 20.13
C ILE A 74 16.98 -6.01 20.59
N VAL A 75 17.97 -5.26 21.10
CA VAL A 75 17.77 -3.87 21.53
C VAL A 75 17.31 -3.01 20.37
N ASP A 76 17.99 -3.09 19.23
CA ASP A 76 17.64 -2.34 18.02
C ASP A 76 16.22 -2.71 17.52
N ALA A 77 15.79 -3.96 17.70
CA ALA A 77 14.43 -4.39 17.34
C ALA A 77 13.37 -3.81 18.27
N ILE A 78 13.65 -3.74 19.57
CA ILE A 78 12.74 -3.10 20.55
C ILE A 78 12.58 -1.62 20.21
N THR A 79 13.69 -0.90 20.01
CA THR A 79 13.66 0.52 19.65
C THR A 79 12.90 0.76 18.34
N TYR A 80 13.04 -0.11 17.35
CA TYR A 80 12.28 0.02 16.10
C TYR A 80 10.77 -0.17 16.29
N ILE A 81 10.36 -1.12 17.13
CA ILE A 81 8.94 -1.33 17.45
C ILE A 81 8.36 -0.12 18.18
N GLU A 82 9.07 0.45 19.15
CA GLU A 82 8.66 1.67 19.87
C GLU A 82 8.46 2.85 18.90
N LYS A 83 9.43 3.06 17.99
CA LYS A 83 9.31 4.10 16.95
C LYS A 83 8.07 3.92 16.07
N LEU A 84 7.77 2.68 15.65
CA LEU A 84 6.58 2.39 14.84
C LEU A 84 5.29 2.64 15.62
N GLN A 85 5.26 2.33 16.92
CA GLN A 85 4.11 2.62 17.78
C GLN A 85 3.87 4.13 17.91
N ASP A 86 4.93 4.92 18.11
CA ASP A 86 4.87 6.38 18.17
C ASP A 86 4.38 6.99 16.83
N GLU A 87 4.85 6.47 15.70
CA GLU A 87 4.40 6.91 14.37
C GLU A 87 2.91 6.62 14.15
N VAL A 88 2.44 5.43 14.50
CA VAL A 88 1.01 5.08 14.42
C VAL A 88 0.17 5.99 15.32
N GLN A 89 0.63 6.25 16.54
CA GLN A 89 -0.08 7.13 17.47
C GLN A 89 -0.13 8.57 16.95
N SER A 90 0.99 9.10 16.44
CA SER A 90 1.05 10.44 15.86
C SER A 90 0.13 10.59 14.65
N LEU A 91 0.15 9.63 13.72
CA LEU A 91 -0.72 9.65 12.54
C LEU A 91 -2.21 9.55 12.93
N SER A 92 -2.55 8.68 13.88
CA SER A 92 -3.91 8.56 14.41
C SER A 92 -4.39 9.89 15.03
N GLN A 93 -3.52 10.56 15.80
CA GLN A 93 -3.84 11.86 16.38
C GLN A 93 -4.01 12.94 15.30
N GLN A 94 -3.18 12.95 14.25
CA GLN A 94 -3.32 13.89 13.13
C GLN A 94 -4.65 13.69 12.38
N LEU A 95 -5.05 12.43 12.15
CA LEU A 95 -6.35 12.13 11.54
C LEU A 95 -7.51 12.61 12.42
N HIS A 96 -7.46 12.35 13.72
CA HIS A 96 -8.50 12.82 14.64
C HIS A 96 -8.56 14.36 14.72
N GLN A 97 -7.42 15.05 14.67
CA GLN A 97 -7.40 16.51 14.61
C GLN A 97 -8.03 17.04 13.33
N MET A 98 -7.74 16.45 12.17
CA MET A 98 -8.39 16.81 10.91
C MET A 98 -9.90 16.61 10.96
N GLU A 99 -10.38 15.51 11.57
CA GLU A 99 -11.81 15.25 11.73
C GLU A 99 -12.48 16.26 12.66
N ALA A 100 -11.84 16.62 13.78
CA ALA A 100 -12.37 17.61 14.73
C ALA A 100 -12.43 19.03 14.13
N THR A 101 -11.46 19.40 13.28
CA THR A 101 -11.50 20.69 12.56
C THR A 101 -12.57 20.76 11.47
N SER A 102 -13.22 19.64 11.11
CA SER A 102 -14.34 19.64 10.16
C SER A 102 -15.70 19.98 10.79
N GLU A 103 -15.80 20.12 12.12
CA GLU A 103 -17.07 20.39 12.82
C GLU A 103 -17.31 21.88 13.16
N GLU A 104 -16.35 22.78 12.88
CA GLU A 104 -16.57 24.23 12.97
C GLU A 104 -17.29 24.75 11.71
N THR A 105 -18.62 24.65 11.76
CA THR A 105 -19.59 24.94 10.69
C THR A 105 -19.74 26.44 10.33
N ALA A 106 -18.75 27.29 10.65
CA ALA A 106 -18.74 28.71 10.29
C ALA A 106 -17.62 29.10 9.29
N GLU A 107 -16.52 28.34 9.21
CA GLU A 107 -15.38 28.66 8.34
C GLU A 107 -15.55 28.12 6.90
N THR A 108 -16.42 27.12 6.70
CA THR A 108 -16.60 26.42 5.43
C THR A 108 -17.17 27.25 4.29
N LYS A 109 -17.90 28.34 4.58
CA LYS A 109 -18.38 29.27 3.55
C LYS A 109 -17.29 30.24 3.09
N ILE A 110 -16.30 30.53 3.94
CA ILE A 110 -15.22 31.46 3.63
C ILE A 110 -14.27 30.81 2.63
N ASP A 111 -13.88 29.55 2.87
CA ASP A 111 -13.00 28.77 1.99
C ASP A 111 -13.58 28.55 0.58
N GLU A 112 -14.89 28.35 0.46
CA GLU A 112 -15.55 28.18 -0.84
C GLU A 112 -15.60 29.49 -1.63
N ILE A 113 -15.86 30.62 -0.96
CA ILE A 113 -15.86 31.94 -1.59
C ILE A 113 -14.43 32.34 -1.99
N GLU A 114 -13.45 32.08 -1.13
CA GLU A 114 -12.03 32.36 -1.39
C GLU A 114 -11.51 31.54 -2.58
N ALA A 115 -11.87 30.25 -2.68
CA ALA A 115 -11.49 29.43 -3.82
C ALA A 115 -12.11 29.90 -5.16
N VAL A 116 -13.38 30.34 -5.13
CA VAL A 116 -14.07 30.89 -6.30
C VAL A 116 -13.44 32.22 -6.75
N GLU A 117 -13.10 33.07 -5.79
CA GLU A 117 -12.47 34.37 -6.05
C GLU A 117 -11.02 34.19 -6.53
N ASP A 118 -10.28 33.25 -5.95
CA ASP A 118 -8.92 32.91 -6.35
C ASP A 118 -8.86 32.39 -7.80
N MET A 119 -9.74 31.45 -8.18
CA MET A 119 -9.71 30.91 -9.54
C MET A 119 -9.94 32.01 -10.59
N LYS A 120 -10.85 32.95 -10.30
CA LYS A 120 -11.12 34.13 -11.14
C LYS A 120 -9.96 35.12 -11.15
N ASN A 121 -9.38 35.42 -9.98
CA ASN A 121 -8.25 36.35 -9.83
C ASN A 121 -7.02 35.87 -10.61
N TRP A 122 -6.81 34.56 -10.69
CA TRP A 122 -5.70 33.96 -11.45
C TRP A 122 -6.03 33.68 -12.92
N GLY A 123 -7.24 34.02 -13.39
CA GLY A 123 -7.67 33.85 -14.78
C GLY A 123 -7.81 32.40 -15.22
N ILE A 124 -7.99 31.47 -14.28
CA ILE A 124 -8.17 30.04 -14.57
C ILE A 124 -9.63 29.81 -14.93
N GLN A 125 -9.89 29.22 -16.11
CA GLN A 125 -11.23 28.84 -16.55
C GLN A 125 -11.41 27.33 -16.46
N ALA A 126 -12.64 26.90 -16.18
CA ALA A 126 -13.00 25.50 -16.25
C ALA A 126 -12.88 25.01 -17.71
N GLU A 127 -12.12 23.95 -17.93
CA GLU A 127 -11.81 23.44 -19.25
C GLU A 127 -11.71 21.92 -19.24
N VAL A 128 -12.22 21.28 -20.28
CA VAL A 128 -12.00 19.86 -20.58
C VAL A 128 -11.24 19.70 -21.87
N ILE A 129 -10.08 19.06 -21.77
CA ILE A 129 -9.29 18.61 -22.91
C ILE A 129 -9.31 17.10 -22.93
N VAL A 130 -9.72 16.52 -24.06
CA VAL A 130 -9.68 15.07 -24.31
C VAL A 130 -8.75 14.83 -25.48
N ALA A 131 -7.77 13.94 -25.30
CA ALA A 131 -6.83 13.51 -26.33
C ALA A 131 -6.89 11.99 -26.48
N GLN A 132 -6.81 11.51 -27.71
CA GLN A 132 -6.76 10.07 -27.95
C GLN A 132 -5.34 9.55 -27.77
N ILE A 133 -5.19 8.52 -26.91
CA ILE A 133 -3.92 7.81 -26.73
C ILE A 133 -3.92 6.55 -27.58
N ASP A 134 -4.94 5.69 -27.41
CA ASP A 134 -5.04 4.39 -28.08
C ASP A 134 -6.42 4.19 -28.74
N GLU A 135 -6.65 3.04 -29.39
CA GLU A 135 -7.94 2.68 -29.97
C GLU A 135 -9.09 2.71 -28.95
N ASN A 136 -8.79 2.36 -27.68
CA ASN A 136 -9.77 2.25 -26.60
C ASN A 136 -9.45 3.09 -25.35
N LYS A 137 -8.37 3.89 -25.37
CA LYS A 137 -7.96 4.72 -24.22
C LYS A 137 -7.84 6.18 -24.61
N LEU A 138 -8.39 7.04 -23.77
CA LEU A 138 -8.33 8.49 -23.94
C LEU A 138 -7.67 9.12 -22.73
N TRP A 139 -6.86 10.14 -22.97
CA TRP A 139 -6.36 11.03 -21.95
C TRP A 139 -7.34 12.19 -21.76
N VAL A 140 -7.62 12.52 -20.52
CA VAL A 140 -8.50 13.64 -20.17
C VAL A 140 -7.77 14.54 -19.20
N LYS A 141 -7.87 15.84 -19.45
CA LYS A 141 -7.53 16.90 -18.53
C LYS A 141 -8.79 17.71 -18.24
N ILE A 142 -9.17 17.76 -16.98
CA ILE A 142 -10.33 18.49 -16.47
C ILE A 142 -9.82 19.55 -15.48
N ILE A 143 -10.22 20.79 -15.70
CA ILE A 143 -10.04 21.89 -14.75
C ILE A 143 -11.42 22.25 -14.23
N ILE A 144 -11.61 22.14 -12.92
CA ILE A 144 -12.84 22.54 -12.23
C ILE A 144 -12.52 23.41 -11.03
N GLU A 145 -13.53 24.15 -10.58
CA GLU A 145 -13.45 24.92 -9.36
C GLU A 145 -13.31 24.01 -8.13
N LYS A 146 -12.45 24.42 -7.21
CA LYS A 146 -12.26 23.75 -5.93
C LYS A 146 -13.45 24.07 -5.03
N LYS A 147 -14.44 23.17 -5.01
CA LYS A 147 -15.55 23.18 -4.05
C LYS A 147 -15.51 21.93 -3.19
N ARG A 148 -16.04 22.01 -1.97
CA ARG A 148 -16.13 20.83 -1.09
C ARG A 148 -17.02 19.78 -1.78
N GLY A 149 -16.50 18.55 -1.93
CA GLY A 149 -17.24 17.45 -2.55
C GLY A 149 -17.37 17.49 -4.08
N SER A 150 -16.87 18.50 -4.79
CA SER A 150 -16.96 18.55 -6.26
C SER A 150 -16.24 17.38 -6.93
N PHE A 151 -15.08 16.98 -6.40
CA PHE A 151 -14.36 15.80 -6.89
C PHE A 151 -15.15 14.50 -6.66
N SER A 152 -15.80 14.34 -5.51
CA SER A 152 -16.64 13.15 -5.23
C SER A 152 -17.83 13.09 -6.19
N LYS A 153 -18.53 14.21 -6.38
CA LYS A 153 -19.65 14.32 -7.33
C LYS A 153 -19.20 14.02 -8.77
N LEU A 154 -18.03 14.53 -9.16
CA LEU A 154 -17.44 14.21 -10.47
C LEU A 154 -17.14 12.71 -10.59
N MET A 155 -16.54 12.09 -9.58
CA MET A 155 -16.24 10.65 -9.63
C MET A 155 -17.50 9.78 -9.69
N GLU A 156 -18.53 10.15 -8.94
CA GLU A 156 -19.83 9.47 -8.95
C GLU A 156 -20.53 9.57 -10.31
N THR A 157 -20.56 10.77 -10.90
CA THR A 157 -21.15 10.99 -12.24
C THR A 157 -20.39 10.21 -13.31
N LEU A 158 -19.06 10.23 -13.30
CA LEU A 158 -18.25 9.45 -14.24
C LEU A 158 -18.53 7.94 -14.16
N ASN A 159 -18.65 7.42 -12.94
CA ASN A 159 -18.98 6.01 -12.75
C ASN A 159 -20.42 5.68 -13.19
N TYR A 160 -21.37 6.59 -12.99
CA TYR A 160 -22.74 6.45 -13.51
C TYR A 160 -22.78 6.38 -15.04
N PHE A 161 -21.94 7.15 -15.73
CA PHE A 161 -21.78 7.10 -17.18
C PHE A 161 -20.93 5.92 -17.68
N GLY A 162 -20.49 5.02 -16.80
CA GLY A 162 -19.68 3.85 -17.17
C GLY A 162 -18.25 4.19 -17.59
N ILE A 163 -17.76 5.37 -17.22
CA ILE A 163 -16.39 5.83 -17.48
C ILE A 163 -15.51 5.40 -16.31
N GLU A 164 -14.53 4.55 -16.59
CA GLU A 164 -13.53 4.10 -15.63
C GLU A 164 -12.25 4.92 -15.80
N LEU A 165 -11.75 5.44 -14.68
CA LEU A 165 -10.50 6.21 -14.63
C LEU A 165 -9.39 5.28 -14.17
N ILE A 166 -8.31 5.19 -14.95
CA ILE A 166 -7.19 4.27 -14.69
C ILE A 166 -6.08 4.99 -13.91
N ASP A 167 -5.58 6.11 -14.45
CA ASP A 167 -4.39 6.81 -13.93
C ASP A 167 -4.72 8.24 -13.52
N THR A 168 -5.57 8.40 -12.50
CA THR A 168 -6.01 9.73 -12.06
C THR A 168 -4.96 10.44 -11.23
N ASN A 169 -4.53 11.61 -11.68
CA ASN A 169 -3.75 12.56 -10.93
C ASN A 169 -4.62 13.80 -10.64
N LEU A 170 -4.73 14.16 -9.36
CA LEU A 170 -5.45 15.33 -8.86
C LEU A 170 -4.45 16.32 -8.26
N THR A 171 -4.36 17.50 -8.83
CA THR A 171 -3.55 18.60 -8.31
C THR A 171 -4.46 19.77 -7.95
N THR A 172 -4.24 20.41 -6.79
CA THR A 172 -5.00 21.58 -6.36
C THR A 172 -4.13 22.82 -6.46
N THR A 173 -4.56 23.85 -7.20
CA THR A 173 -3.82 25.11 -7.34
C THR A 173 -4.77 26.29 -7.44
N LYS A 174 -4.54 27.34 -6.63
CA LYS A 174 -5.16 28.67 -6.81
C LYS A 174 -6.68 28.60 -7.04
N GLY A 175 -7.40 27.91 -6.17
CA GLY A 175 -8.85 27.76 -6.27
C GLY A 175 -9.35 26.74 -7.30
N ALA A 176 -8.49 26.03 -8.03
CA ALA A 176 -8.87 25.04 -9.03
C ALA A 176 -8.35 23.62 -8.71
N PHE A 177 -9.14 22.61 -9.07
CA PHE A 177 -8.69 21.23 -9.24
C PHE A 177 -8.29 20.99 -10.70
N LEU A 178 -7.06 20.53 -10.90
CA LEU A 178 -6.57 19.97 -12.15
C LEU A 178 -6.57 18.46 -12.02
N ILE A 179 -7.39 17.80 -12.84
CA ILE A 179 -7.51 16.36 -12.90
C ILE A 179 -6.98 15.91 -14.25
N THR A 180 -5.98 15.04 -14.25
CA THR A 180 -5.50 14.38 -15.47
C THR A 180 -5.64 12.89 -15.30
N SER A 181 -6.37 12.21 -16.20
CA SER A 181 -6.59 10.78 -16.11
C SER A 181 -6.66 10.11 -17.48
N CYS A 182 -6.21 8.86 -17.54
CA CYS A 182 -6.60 7.94 -18.60
C CYS A 182 -8.02 7.42 -18.31
N ILE A 183 -8.88 7.41 -19.32
CA ILE A 183 -10.25 6.87 -19.23
C ILE A 183 -10.47 5.71 -20.19
N GLN A 184 -11.32 4.79 -19.77
CA GLN A 184 -11.82 3.66 -20.54
C GLN A 184 -13.30 3.48 -20.26
N VAL A 185 -14.11 3.22 -21.29
CA VAL A 185 -15.54 2.92 -21.11
C VAL A 185 -15.74 1.42 -20.98
N LYS A 186 -16.54 1.02 -19.97
CA LYS A 186 -16.73 -0.38 -19.59
C LYS A 186 -17.34 -1.25 -20.70
N ASP A 187 -18.10 -0.66 -21.62
CA ASP A 187 -18.86 -1.40 -22.64
C ASP A 187 -18.12 -1.61 -23.98
N GLY A 188 -16.83 -1.25 -24.07
CA GLY A 188 -16.01 -1.57 -25.26
C GLY A 188 -16.44 -0.87 -26.56
N GLU A 189 -17.36 0.08 -26.51
CA GLU A 189 -17.75 0.90 -27.65
C GLU A 189 -16.61 1.85 -28.06
N ARG A 190 -16.47 2.07 -29.38
CA ARG A 190 -15.46 3.02 -29.91
C ARG A 190 -15.80 4.43 -29.43
N LEU A 191 -14.92 4.96 -28.60
CA LEU A 191 -15.08 6.27 -28.00
C LEU A 191 -14.84 7.38 -29.04
N GLN A 192 -15.88 8.14 -29.38
CA GLN A 192 -15.67 9.39 -30.09
C GLN A 192 -15.25 10.47 -29.09
N ILE A 193 -14.06 11.04 -29.30
CA ILE A 193 -13.49 12.13 -28.49
C ILE A 193 -14.53 13.24 -28.24
N ASN A 194 -15.30 13.59 -29.28
CA ASN A 194 -16.30 14.65 -29.22
C ASN A 194 -17.47 14.31 -28.29
N GLN A 195 -17.92 13.05 -28.26
CA GLN A 195 -19.02 12.63 -27.39
C GLN A 195 -18.60 12.72 -25.92
N ILE A 196 -17.41 12.22 -25.58
CA ILE A 196 -16.91 12.31 -24.21
C ILE A 196 -16.62 13.76 -23.82
N LYS A 197 -16.02 14.54 -24.71
CA LYS A 197 -15.76 15.95 -24.43
C LYS A 197 -17.05 16.68 -24.08
N ASN A 198 -18.12 16.45 -24.84
CA ASN A 198 -19.43 17.05 -24.55
C ASN A 198 -20.01 16.54 -23.22
N LEU A 199 -19.99 15.23 -22.97
CA LEU A 199 -20.47 14.66 -21.70
C LEU A 199 -19.73 15.24 -20.49
N LEU A 200 -18.40 15.30 -20.55
CA LEU A 200 -17.59 15.89 -19.48
C LEU A 200 -17.85 17.38 -19.32
N GLN A 201 -18.07 18.11 -20.42
CA GLN A 201 -18.41 19.51 -20.36
C GLN A 201 -19.79 19.73 -19.71
N ASP A 202 -20.77 18.88 -20.02
CA ASP A 202 -22.10 18.91 -19.43
C ASP A 202 -22.05 18.59 -17.93
N ILE A 203 -21.25 17.60 -17.53
CA ILE A 203 -21.02 17.27 -16.11
C ILE A 203 -20.42 18.47 -15.36
N ILE A 204 -19.44 19.16 -15.96
CA ILE A 204 -18.83 20.34 -15.33
C ILE A 204 -19.80 21.51 -15.23
N ASN A 205 -20.65 21.70 -16.22
CA ASN A 205 -21.65 22.76 -16.20
C ASN A 205 -22.77 22.50 -15.15
N ASP A 206 -22.98 21.25 -14.74
CA ASP A 206 -23.95 20.84 -13.71
C ASP A 206 -23.36 20.85 -12.27
N MET A 207 -22.09 21.21 -12.10
CA MET A 207 -21.38 21.30 -10.80
C MET A 207 -21.21 22.75 -10.29
#